data_AF-A0A730TGE9-F1
#
_entry.id   AF-A0A730TGE9-F1
#
_cell.length_a   1.000
_cell.length_b   1.000
_cell.length_c   1.000
_cell.angle_alpha   90.00
_cell.angle_beta   90.00
_cell.angle_gamma   90.00
#
_symmetry.space_group_name_H-M   'P 1'
#
loop_
_entity.id
_entity.type
_entity.pdbx_description
1 polymer ?
#
loop_
_entity_poly.entity_id
_entity_poly.type
_entity_poly.pdbx_seq_one_letter_code
_entity_poly.pdbx_strand_id
1 'polypeptide(L)'
;MHSIHYQALREAAQNYQSMLAWYEAIPDSPDAEVNCDEALAAFKRQIRHREVDIIADLLDELEAAKKRIAELEEEKETFDGVIVYARTDAGIGVKQQNDAGIKD
;
A
#
# COMPACT_ATOMS: atom_id res chain seq x y z
N MET A 1 2.68 5.03 -18.79
CA MET A 1 2.95 5.21 -17.36
C MET A 1 4.43 4.97 -17.17
N HIS A 2 5.17 5.98 -16.72
CA HIS A 2 6.57 5.83 -16.37
C HIS A 2 6.63 5.03 -15.08
N SER A 3 6.95 3.74 -15.15
CA SER A 3 7.32 2.96 -13.98
C SER A 3 8.64 3.55 -13.48
N ILE A 4 8.58 4.49 -12.55
CA ILE A 4 9.79 4.97 -11.92
C ILE A 4 10.33 3.79 -11.14
N HIS A 5 11.48 3.31 -11.56
CA HIS A 5 12.14 2.17 -10.93
C HIS A 5 12.70 2.63 -9.58
N TYR A 6 11.82 2.79 -8.59
CA TYR A 6 12.14 3.00 -7.18
C TYR A 6 12.84 1.79 -6.54
N GLN A 7 13.11 0.75 -7.30
CA GLN A 7 13.77 -0.45 -6.83
C GLN A 7 15.11 -0.12 -6.16
N ALA A 8 15.98 0.67 -6.80
CA ALA A 8 17.26 1.08 -6.22
C ALA A 8 17.09 1.93 -4.95
N LEU A 9 16.07 2.82 -4.93
CA LEU A 9 15.73 3.62 -3.75
C LEU A 9 15.24 2.73 -2.59
N ARG A 10 14.42 1.72 -2.90
CA ARG A 10 13.85 0.77 -1.95
C ARG A 10 14.90 -0.17 -1.37
N GLU A 11 15.79 -0.70 -2.21
CA GLU A 11 16.92 -1.52 -1.79
C GLU A 11 17.85 -0.72 -0.86
N ALA A 12 18.18 0.52 -1.22
CA ALA A 12 18.99 1.39 -0.37
C ALA A 12 18.30 1.72 0.97
N ALA A 13 16.99 1.97 0.97
CA ALA A 13 16.21 2.20 2.18
C ALA A 13 16.19 0.96 3.10
N GLN A 14 15.99 -0.23 2.53
CA GLN A 14 15.98 -1.50 3.27
C GLN A 14 17.35 -1.83 3.87
N ASN A 15 18.43 -1.59 3.12
CA ASN A 15 19.78 -1.78 3.63
C ASN A 15 20.07 -0.84 4.80
N TYR A 16 19.72 0.45 4.66
CA TYR A 16 19.85 1.42 5.76
C TYR A 16 19.06 1.00 7.01
N GLN A 17 17.80 0.58 6.86
CA GLN A 17 16.99 0.11 7.98
C GLN A 17 17.60 -1.12 8.68
N SER A 18 18.21 -2.02 7.91
CA SER A 18 18.86 -3.21 8.44
C SER A 18 20.14 -2.87 9.20
N MET A 19 20.96 -1.95 8.68
CA MET A 19 22.17 -1.49 9.36
C MET A 19 21.84 -0.66 10.60
N LEU A 20 20.80 0.16 10.56
CA LEU A 20 20.32 0.91 11.71
C LEU A 20 19.85 -0.03 12.84
N ALA A 21 19.07 -1.06 12.51
CA ALA A 21 18.63 -2.05 13.48
C ALA A 21 19.81 -2.83 14.10
N TRP A 22 20.85 -3.12 13.31
CA TRP A 22 22.07 -3.74 13.82
C TRP A 22 22.87 -2.83 14.75
N TYR A 23 23.04 -1.56 14.37
CA TYR A 23 23.68 -0.54 15.19
C TYR A 23 22.94 -0.32 16.52
N GLU A 24 21.61 -0.25 16.50
CA GLU A 24 20.79 -0.13 17.71
C GLU A 24 20.89 -1.36 18.63
N ALA A 25 21.08 -2.55 18.06
CA ALA A 25 21.25 -3.78 18.82
C ALA A 25 22.65 -3.93 19.44
N ILE A 26 23.69 -3.38 18.80
CA ILE A 26 25.09 -3.47 19.24
C ILE A 26 25.79 -2.10 19.09
N PRO A 27 25.44 -1.11 19.92
CA PRO A 27 25.92 0.27 19.77
C PRO A 27 27.42 0.44 20.03
N ASP A 28 28.03 -0.49 20.79
CA ASP A 28 29.47 -0.45 21.08
C ASP A 28 30.33 -1.05 19.94
N SER A 29 29.71 -1.56 18.87
CA SER A 29 30.44 -2.12 17.72
C SER A 29 30.88 -0.99 16.78
N PRO A 30 32.20 -0.73 16.65
CA PRO A 30 32.69 0.29 15.70
C PRO A 30 32.34 -0.05 14.25
N ASP A 31 32.20 -1.34 13.91
CA ASP A 31 31.78 -1.76 12.58
C ASP A 31 30.31 -1.40 12.31
N ALA A 32 29.45 -1.42 13.34
CA ALA A 32 28.03 -1.15 13.16
C ALA A 32 27.77 0.34 12.87
N GLU A 33 28.50 1.25 13.52
CA GLU A 33 28.45 2.69 13.24
C GLU A 33 28.86 2.98 11.80
N VAL A 34 30.02 2.46 11.36
CA VAL A 34 30.55 2.68 10.00
C VAL A 34 29.59 2.15 8.93
N ASN A 35 29.08 0.92 9.08
CA ASN A 35 28.16 0.34 8.12
C ASN A 35 26.81 1.09 8.07
N CYS A 36 26.33 1.60 9.21
CA CYS A 36 25.12 2.41 9.27
C CYS A 36 25.31 3.74 8.52
N ASP A 37 26.43 4.42 8.73
CA ASP A 37 26.77 5.67 8.04
C ASP A 37 26.93 5.48 6.53
N GLU A 38 27.60 4.39 6.10
CA GLU A 38 27.72 4.04 4.69
C GLU A 38 26.37 3.78 4.05
N ALA A 39 25.48 3.04 4.72
CA ALA A 39 24.14 2.76 4.24
C ALA A 39 23.28 4.04 4.17
N LEU A 40 23.41 4.93 5.15
CA LEU A 40 22.76 6.25 5.14
C LEU A 40 23.24 7.11 3.97
N ALA A 41 24.54 7.14 3.71
CA ALA A 41 25.12 7.86 2.59
C ALA A 41 24.66 7.30 1.23
N ALA A 42 24.55 5.97 1.11
CA ALA A 42 24.02 5.31 -0.07
C ALA A 42 22.54 5.65 -0.31
N PHE A 43 21.71 5.63 0.74
CA PHE A 43 20.31 6.01 0.65
C PHE A 43 20.13 7.48 0.23
N LYS A 44 20.85 8.41 0.88
CA LYS A 44 20.85 9.84 0.50
C LYS A 44 21.31 10.05 -0.94
N ARG A 45 22.25 9.25 -1.45
CA ARG A 45 22.72 9.32 -2.84
C ARG A 45 21.63 8.94 -3.84
N GLN A 46 20.71 8.02 -3.51
CA GLN A 46 19.58 7.66 -4.38
C GLN A 46 18.55 8.78 -4.49
N ILE A 47 18.36 9.54 -3.42
CA ILE A 47 17.39 10.65 -3.35
C ILE A 47 17.93 11.93 -4.01
N ARG A 48 19.24 12.20 -3.85
CA ARG A 48 19.95 13.40 -4.25
C ARG A 48 19.31 14.19 -5.40
N HIS A 49 18.94 15.44 -5.14
CA HIS A 49 18.41 16.42 -6.12
C HIS A 49 17.12 15.99 -6.82
N ARG A 50 16.59 14.81 -6.50
CA ARG A 50 15.34 14.25 -7.02
C ARG A 50 14.27 14.23 -5.93
N GLU A 51 14.49 14.91 -4.81
CA GLU A 51 13.56 14.92 -3.66
C GLU A 51 12.17 15.33 -4.12
N VAL A 52 12.09 16.44 -4.88
CA VAL A 52 10.83 17.00 -5.37
C VAL A 52 10.16 16.09 -6.38
N ASP A 53 10.93 15.53 -7.33
CA ASP A 53 10.42 14.62 -8.34
C ASP A 53 9.87 13.34 -7.70
N ILE A 54 10.67 12.69 -6.85
CA ILE A 54 10.28 11.48 -6.10
C ILE A 54 8.99 11.75 -5.30
N ILE A 55 8.87 12.89 -4.63
CA ILE A 55 7.67 13.23 -3.86
C ILE A 55 6.47 13.44 -4.80
N ALA A 56 6.62 14.18 -5.90
CA ALA A 56 5.55 14.44 -6.84
C ALA A 56 5.03 13.13 -7.46
N ASP A 57 5.94 12.28 -7.92
CA ASP A 57 5.62 10.99 -8.51
C ASP A 57 4.92 10.06 -7.50
N LEU A 58 5.37 10.03 -6.23
CA LEU A 58 4.72 9.26 -5.16
C LEU A 58 3.31 9.79 -4.83
N LEU A 59 3.10 11.11 -4.91
CA LEU A 59 1.78 11.71 -4.70
C LEU A 59 0.81 11.35 -5.83
N ASP A 60 1.28 11.38 -7.08
CA ASP A 60 0.51 10.96 -8.25
C ASP A 60 0.14 9.47 -8.17
N GLU A 61 1.10 8.61 -7.80
CA GLU A 61 0.85 7.18 -7.58
C GLU A 61 -0.16 6.93 -6.45
N LEU A 62 -0.09 7.69 -5.36
CA LEU A 62 -1.03 7.60 -4.25
C LEU A 62 -2.45 8.01 -4.68
N GLU A 63 -2.59 9.09 -5.45
CA GLU A 63 -3.89 9.54 -5.96
C GLU A 63 -4.49 8.51 -6.93
N ALA A 64 -3.67 7.97 -7.84
CA ALA A 64 -4.09 6.90 -8.75
C ALA A 64 -4.54 5.64 -8.00
N ALA A 65 -3.81 5.25 -6.95
CA ALA A 65 -4.16 4.12 -6.09
C ALA A 65 -5.49 4.34 -5.36
N LYS A 66 -5.70 5.53 -4.78
CA LYS A 66 -6.98 5.89 -4.12
C LYS A 66 -8.16 5.83 -5.08
N LYS A 67 -7.99 6.38 -6.30
CA LYS A 67 -9.01 6.32 -7.33
C LYS A 67 -9.35 4.87 -7.68
N ARG A 68 -8.33 4.01 -7.85
CA ARG A 68 -8.54 2.59 -8.16
C ARG A 68 -9.27 1.85 -7.05
N ILE A 69 -8.97 2.16 -5.79
CA ILE A 69 -9.68 1.59 -4.63
C ILE A 69 -11.16 2.00 -4.68
N ALA A 70 -11.47 3.29 -4.89
CA ALA A 70 -12.85 3.76 -4.98
C ALA A 70 -13.63 3.09 -6.13
N GLU A 71 -13.02 2.94 -7.31
CA GLU A 71 -13.63 2.21 -8.44
C GLU A 71 -13.93 0.74 -8.08
N LEU A 72 -13.00 0.07 -7.38
CA LEU A 72 -13.19 -1.31 -6.94
C LEU A 72 -14.23 -1.44 -5.82
N GLU A 73 -14.32 -0.45 -4.93
CA GLU A 73 -15.35 -0.39 -3.89
C GLU A 73 -16.74 -0.17 -4.50
N GLU A 74 -16.87 0.73 -5.48
CA GLU A 74 -18.12 0.94 -6.24
C GLU A 74 -18.50 -0.33 -7.03
N GLU A 75 -17.55 -0.97 -7.71
CA GLU A 75 -17.76 -2.24 -8.42
C GLU A 75 -18.20 -3.35 -7.45
N LYS A 76 -17.61 -3.42 -6.26
CA LYS A 76 -18.00 -4.37 -5.22
C LYS A 76 -19.39 -4.08 -4.68
N GLU A 77 -19.75 -2.83 -4.41
CA GLU A 77 -21.11 -2.47 -3.97
C GLU A 77 -22.16 -2.76 -5.04
N THR A 78 -21.83 -2.55 -6.33
CA THR A 78 -22.70 -2.99 -7.42
C THR A 78 -22.78 -4.51 -7.47
N PHE A 79 -21.69 -5.25 -7.28
CA PHE A 79 -21.71 -6.71 -7.28
C PHE A 79 -22.48 -7.30 -6.09
N ASP A 80 -22.30 -6.75 -4.88
CA ASP A 80 -23.02 -7.13 -3.66
C ASP A 80 -24.51 -6.74 -3.77
N GLY A 81 -24.83 -5.63 -4.44
CA GLY A 81 -26.21 -5.25 -4.81
C GLY A 81 -26.82 -6.06 -5.95
N VAL A 82 -26.00 -6.76 -6.75
CA VAL A 82 -26.38 -7.56 -7.93
C VAL A 82 -26.34 -9.07 -7.66
N ILE A 83 -26.06 -9.54 -6.44
CA ILE A 83 -26.46 -10.91 -6.03
C ILE A 83 -27.98 -10.97 -5.80
N VAL A 84 -28.75 -10.55 -6.79
CA VAL A 84 -30.14 -10.94 -6.99
C VAL A 84 -30.33 -11.14 -8.49
N TYR A 85 -30.83 -12.35 -8.81
CA TYR A 85 -31.29 -12.86 -10.11
C TYR A 85 -30.33 -13.71 -10.94
N ALA A 86 -30.36 -15.02 -10.64
CA ALA A 86 -30.97 -15.96 -11.59
C ALA A 86 -31.65 -17.13 -10.84
N ARG A 87 -32.98 -17.13 -10.79
CA ARG A 87 -33.76 -18.39 -10.75
C ARG A 87 -35.09 -18.19 -11.47
N THR A 88 -35.07 -18.46 -12.78
CA THR A 88 -36.27 -18.72 -13.56
C THR A 88 -36.75 -20.15 -13.29
N ASP A 89 -38.04 -20.28 -13.01
CA ASP A 89 -38.95 -21.42 -13.22
C ASP A 89 -38.65 -22.79 -12.58
N ALA A 90 -38.05 -22.82 -11.38
CA ALA A 90 -38.22 -23.97 -10.49
C ALA A 90 -38.32 -23.48 -9.04
N GLY A 91 -39.57 -23.38 -8.56
CA GLY A 91 -39.94 -22.73 -7.31
C GLY A 91 -39.14 -23.21 -6.10
N ILE A 92 -38.41 -22.28 -5.47
CA ILE A 92 -38.00 -22.36 -4.07
C ILE A 92 -38.11 -20.93 -3.53
N GLY A 93 -39.02 -20.71 -2.57
CA GLY A 93 -39.29 -19.41 -1.98
C GLY A 93 -38.07 -18.82 -1.27
N VAL A 94 -37.86 -17.52 -1.42
CA VAL A 94 -36.80 -16.75 -0.75
C VAL A 94 -37.47 -15.77 0.22
N LYS A 95 -37.04 -15.79 1.49
CA LYS A 95 -37.42 -14.80 2.50
C LYS A 95 -36.45 -13.62 2.45
N GLN A 96 -36.98 -12.39 2.44
CA GLN A 96 -36.21 -11.20 2.81
C GLN A 96 -35.92 -11.26 4.31
N GLN A 97 -34.65 -11.11 4.70
CA GLN A 97 -34.31 -10.76 6.08
C GLN A 97 -34.08 -9.24 6.11
N ASN A 98 -35.17 -8.49 6.31
CA ASN A 98 -35.08 -7.07 6.65
C ASN A 98 -34.95 -6.99 8.17
N ASP A 99 -33.76 -6.66 8.67
CA ASP A 99 -33.57 -6.22 10.06
C ASP A 99 -34.15 -4.80 10.22
N ALA A 100 -35.47 -4.68 10.10
CA ALA A 100 -36.23 -3.56 10.61
C ALA A 100 -37.12 -4.10 11.71
N GLY A 101 -36.63 -3.99 12.95
CA GLY A 101 -37.35 -4.39 14.16
C GLY A 101 -38.76 -3.83 14.18
N ILE A 102 -39.72 -4.74 14.31
CA ILE A 102 -41.11 -4.45 14.66
C ILE A 102 -41.09 -3.73 16.01
N LYS A 103 -41.62 -2.51 16.06
CA LYS A 103 -42.12 -1.91 17.30
C LYS A 103 -43.64 -1.97 17.22
N ASP A 104 -44.23 -2.69 18.17
CA ASP A 104 -45.66 -2.67 18.47
C ASP A 104 -46.11 -1.28 18.96
#